data_AF-B4P605-F1
#
_entry.id   AF-B4P605-F1
#
_cell.length_a   1.000
_cell.length_b   1.000
_cell.length_c   1.000
_cell.angle_alpha   90.00
_cell.angle_beta   90.00
_cell.angle_gamma   90.00
#
_symmetry.space_group_name_H-M   'P 1'
#
loop_
_entity.id
_entity.type
_entity.pdbx_description
1 polymer ?
#
loop_
_entity_poly.entity_id
_entity_poly.type
_entity_poly.pdbx_seq_one_letter_code
_entity_poly.pdbx_strand_id
1 'polypeptide(L)'
;MSEQDFSYRRLLPTCRVIVSIMACISCVSGVVAGYLFMTTSSGVSEAVKIVWTTGSALYAFSSLLLIIAVWKLIKWMAYPYMCMLLMAIAVYTMILQWLLKNLPAAVFSSVAISFIFLGVTLNMTKSLDDLRIAP
;
A
#
# COMPACT_ATOMS: atom_id res chain seq x y z
N MET A 1 26.66 -14.76 20.19
CA MET A 1 25.38 -14.16 19.78
C MET A 1 25.53 -12.67 19.98
N SER A 2 25.70 -11.90 18.90
CA SER A 2 26.02 -10.47 18.98
C SER A 2 24.78 -9.66 19.39
N GLU A 3 24.95 -8.51 20.06
CA GLU A 3 23.83 -7.62 20.44
C GLU A 3 22.97 -7.18 19.23
N GLN A 4 23.56 -7.19 18.03
CA GLN A 4 22.88 -6.92 16.77
C GLN A 4 21.82 -7.97 16.42
N ASP A 5 22.07 -9.27 16.65
CA ASP A 5 21.10 -10.35 16.41
C ASP A 5 19.87 -10.22 17.33
N PHE A 6 20.09 -9.80 18.58
CA PHE A 6 19.02 -9.67 19.57
C PHE A 6 18.09 -8.47 19.25
N SER A 7 18.69 -7.35 18.82
CA SER A 7 17.94 -6.17 18.40
C SER A 7 17.15 -6.42 17.11
N TYR A 8 17.74 -7.13 16.14
CA TYR A 8 17.08 -7.46 14.86
C TYR A 8 15.87 -8.39 15.04
N ARG A 9 15.99 -9.42 15.90
CA ARG A 9 14.85 -10.31 16.25
C ARG A 9 13.69 -9.58 16.93
N ARG A 10 13.95 -8.53 17.72
CA ARG A 10 12.91 -7.70 18.34
C ARG A 10 12.33 -6.65 17.39
N LEU A 11 13.10 -6.14 16.45
CA LEU A 11 12.60 -5.16 15.45
C LEU A 11 11.63 -5.79 14.45
N LEU A 12 11.81 -7.09 14.15
CA LEU A 12 11.00 -7.81 13.18
C LEU A 12 9.49 -7.88 13.46
N PRO A 13 9.02 -8.27 14.67
CA PRO A 13 7.60 -8.21 14.98
C PRO A 13 7.04 -6.79 14.86
N THR A 14 7.82 -5.78 15.27
CA THR A 14 7.43 -4.36 15.13
C THR A 14 7.29 -3.96 13.66
N CYS A 15 8.23 -4.36 12.79
CA CYS A 15 8.17 -4.06 11.36
C CYS A 15 6.97 -4.77 10.68
N ARG A 16 6.69 -6.03 11.04
CA ARG A 16 5.51 -6.76 10.55
C ARG A 16 4.20 -6.08 10.93
N VAL A 17 4.11 -5.59 12.17
CA VAL A 17 2.94 -4.83 12.65
C VAL A 17 2.79 -3.53 11.88
N ILE A 18 3.87 -2.77 11.66
CA ILE A 18 3.84 -1.52 10.89
C ILE A 18 3.34 -1.77 9.46
N VAL A 19 3.89 -2.77 8.76
CA VAL A 19 3.46 -3.10 7.38
C VAL A 19 2.00 -3.57 7.36
N SER A 20 1.55 -4.29 8.39
CA SER A 20 0.14 -4.71 8.51
C SER A 20 -0.80 -3.52 8.70
N ILE A 21 -0.44 -2.57 9.56
CA ILE A 21 -1.22 -1.33 9.76
C ILE A 21 -1.29 -0.53 8.45
N MET A 22 -0.14 -0.36 7.78
CA MET A 22 -0.04 0.29 6.48
C MET A 22 -0.95 -0.39 5.45
N ALA A 23 -0.91 -1.72 5.36
CA ALA A 23 -1.76 -2.49 4.46
C ALA A 23 -3.26 -2.34 4.78
N CYS A 24 -3.64 -2.28 6.05
CA CYS A 24 -5.02 -1.99 6.45
C CYS A 24 -5.46 -0.59 5.99
N ILE A 25 -4.61 0.43 6.18
CA ILE A 25 -4.89 1.80 5.71
C ILE A 25 -5.06 1.82 4.19
N SER A 26 -4.16 1.16 3.45
CA SER A 26 -4.24 1.04 1.99
C SER A 26 -5.47 0.27 1.51
N CYS A 27 -5.93 -0.72 2.27
CA CYS A 27 -7.17 -1.44 1.98
C CYS A 27 -8.38 -0.53 2.12
N VAL A 28 -8.50 0.16 3.27
CA VAL A 28 -9.61 1.10 3.53
C VAL A 28 -9.59 2.24 2.52
N SER A 29 -8.41 2.80 2.21
CA SER A 29 -8.29 3.87 1.21
C SER A 29 -8.68 3.39 -0.18
N GLY A 30 -8.32 2.17 -0.58
CA GLY A 30 -8.78 1.56 -1.84
C GLY A 30 -10.30 1.42 -1.92
N VAL A 31 -10.97 1.04 -0.83
CA VAL A 31 -12.44 0.96 -0.82
C VAL A 31 -13.08 2.35 -0.92
N VAL A 32 -12.58 3.32 -0.13
CA VAL A 32 -13.09 4.69 -0.13
C VAL A 32 -12.89 5.36 -1.49
N ALA A 33 -11.70 5.23 -2.09
CA ALA A 33 -11.43 5.78 -3.41
C ALA A 33 -12.31 5.13 -4.49
N GLY A 34 -12.58 3.82 -4.41
CA GLY A 34 -13.51 3.15 -5.32
C GLY A 34 -14.91 3.80 -5.30
N TYR A 35 -15.42 4.11 -4.11
CA TYR A 35 -16.68 4.85 -3.96
C TYR A 35 -16.60 6.26 -4.55
N LEU A 36 -15.51 7.00 -4.27
CA LEU A 36 -15.30 8.35 -4.81
C LEU A 36 -15.18 8.37 -6.34
N PHE A 37 -14.52 7.39 -6.95
CA PHE A 37 -14.41 7.28 -8.40
C PHE A 37 -15.77 7.09 -9.08
N MET A 38 -16.68 6.32 -8.48
CA MET A 38 -18.04 6.16 -9.01
C MET A 38 -18.87 7.45 -8.84
N THR A 39 -18.81 8.08 -7.67
CA THR A 39 -19.74 9.15 -7.28
C THR A 39 -19.31 10.55 -7.70
N THR A 40 -18.02 10.85 -7.65
CA THR A 40 -17.51 12.24 -7.78
C THR A 40 -17.09 12.59 -9.21
N SER A 41 -16.93 11.59 -10.08
CA SER A 41 -16.48 11.78 -11.47
C SER A 41 -17.62 12.23 -12.41
N SER A 42 -18.37 13.26 -12.06
CA SER A 42 -19.41 13.83 -12.92
C SER A 42 -18.77 14.39 -14.21
N GLY A 43 -19.14 13.85 -15.38
CA GLY A 43 -18.58 14.25 -16.67
C GLY A 43 -17.51 13.31 -17.25
N VAL A 44 -17.07 12.30 -16.50
CA VAL A 44 -16.18 11.25 -16.99
C VAL A 44 -16.99 10.07 -17.52
N SER A 45 -16.57 9.49 -18.65
CA SER A 45 -17.20 8.30 -19.25
C SER A 45 -17.34 7.16 -18.24
N GLU A 46 -18.46 6.45 -18.27
CA GLU A 46 -18.73 5.32 -17.36
C GLU A 46 -17.63 4.24 -17.42
N ALA A 47 -17.09 3.99 -18.61
CA ALA A 47 -15.99 3.03 -18.79
C ALA A 47 -14.77 3.42 -17.94
N VAL A 48 -14.42 4.71 -17.91
CA VAL A 48 -13.28 5.20 -17.13
C VAL A 48 -13.57 5.07 -15.63
N LYS A 49 -14.80 5.35 -15.18
CA LYS A 49 -15.20 5.13 -13.77
C LYS A 49 -15.05 3.67 -13.36
N ILE A 50 -15.49 2.73 -14.21
CA ILE A 50 -15.39 1.29 -13.96
C ILE A 50 -13.91 0.88 -13.86
N VAL A 51 -13.06 1.35 -14.77
CA VAL A 51 -11.61 1.04 -14.75
C VAL A 51 -10.96 1.51 -13.45
N TRP A 52 -11.21 2.75 -13.02
CA TRP A 52 -10.64 3.27 -11.77
C TRP A 52 -11.18 2.56 -10.54
N THR A 53 -12.48 2.26 -10.52
CA THR A 53 -13.11 1.53 -9.40
C THR A 53 -12.55 0.11 -9.29
N THR A 54 -12.42 -0.59 -10.42
CA THR A 54 -11.85 -1.94 -10.48
C THR A 54 -10.38 -1.95 -10.07
N GLY A 55 -9.62 -0.95 -10.53
CA GLY A 55 -8.24 -0.76 -10.12
C GLY A 55 -8.10 -0.51 -8.62
N SER A 56 -9.00 0.28 -8.03
CA SER A 56 -9.04 0.52 -6.59
C SER A 56 -9.38 -0.74 -5.79
N ALA A 57 -10.28 -1.58 -6.30
CA ALA A 57 -10.60 -2.87 -5.71
C ALA A 57 -9.41 -3.85 -5.77
N LEU A 58 -8.70 -3.89 -6.90
CA LEU A 58 -7.45 -4.66 -7.05
C LEU A 58 -6.36 -4.17 -6.09
N TYR A 59 -6.26 -2.85 -5.87
CA TYR A 59 -5.33 -2.29 -4.89
C TYR A 59 -5.67 -2.71 -3.46
N ALA A 60 -6.95 -2.66 -3.07
CA ALA A 60 -7.39 -3.14 -1.77
C ALA A 60 -7.10 -4.64 -1.58
N PHE A 61 -7.35 -5.45 -2.62
CA PHE A 61 -7.02 -6.88 -2.61
C PHE A 61 -5.51 -7.12 -2.49
N SER A 62 -4.68 -6.37 -3.22
CA SER A 62 -3.23 -6.46 -3.12
C SER A 62 -2.71 -6.09 -1.72
N SER A 63 -3.40 -5.19 -1.02
CA SER A 63 -3.09 -4.83 0.36
C SER A 63 -3.38 -5.99 1.32
N LEU A 64 -4.46 -6.74 1.12
CA LEU A 64 -4.74 -7.97 1.88
C LEU A 64 -3.68 -9.05 1.62
N LEU A 65 -3.26 -9.22 0.36
CA LEU A 65 -2.16 -10.12 0.01
C LEU A 65 -0.87 -9.72 0.71
N LEU A 66 -0.59 -8.42 0.86
CA LEU A 66 0.58 -7.93 1.58
C LEU A 66 0.56 -8.34 3.06
N ILE A 67 -0.59 -8.29 3.73
CA ILE A 67 -0.72 -8.79 5.10
C ILE A 67 -0.33 -10.27 5.13
N ILE A 68 -0.91 -11.09 4.24
CA ILE A 68 -0.59 -12.52 4.18
C ILE A 68 0.91 -12.74 3.89
N ALA A 69 1.51 -11.96 2.99
CA ALA A 69 2.92 -12.03 2.64
C ALA A 69 3.83 -11.83 3.85
N VAL A 70 3.52 -10.84 4.68
CA VAL A 70 4.31 -10.45 5.87
C VAL A 70 4.19 -11.47 6.99
N TRP A 71 2.99 -12.03 7.19
CA TRP A 71 2.73 -13.01 8.25
C TRP A 71 3.16 -14.43 7.89
N LYS A 72 2.99 -14.84 6.62
CA LYS A 72 3.42 -16.16 6.12
C LYS A 72 4.83 -16.17 5.53
N LEU A 73 5.54 -15.04 5.51
CA LEU A 73 6.90 -14.89 4.96
C LEU A 73 7.01 -15.23 3.45
N ILE A 74 5.91 -15.05 2.71
CA ILE A 74 5.84 -15.36 1.27
C ILE A 74 6.08 -14.08 0.47
N LYS A 75 7.34 -13.83 0.11
CA LYS A 75 7.76 -12.64 -0.65
C LYS A 75 7.00 -12.39 -1.95
N TRP A 76 6.68 -13.44 -2.68
CA TRP A 76 5.95 -13.34 -3.95
C TRP A 76 4.60 -12.64 -3.82
N MET A 77 3.97 -12.71 -2.64
CA MET A 77 2.68 -12.07 -2.38
C MET A 77 2.79 -10.56 -2.09
N ALA A 78 3.99 -10.02 -1.87
CA ALA A 78 4.22 -8.58 -1.65
C ALA A 78 4.39 -7.80 -2.97
N TYR A 79 4.88 -8.43 -4.04
CA TYR A 79 5.10 -7.76 -5.33
C TYR A 79 3.84 -7.15 -5.95
N PRO A 80 2.64 -7.80 -5.92
CA PRO A 80 1.43 -7.20 -6.45
C PRO A 80 1.13 -5.82 -5.87
N TYR A 81 1.37 -5.63 -4.56
CA TYR A 81 1.21 -4.34 -3.91
C TYR A 81 2.23 -3.29 -4.40
N MET A 82 3.49 -3.69 -4.58
CA MET A 82 4.54 -2.80 -5.10
C MET A 82 4.27 -2.36 -6.55
N CYS A 83 3.78 -3.27 -7.39
CA CYS A 83 3.43 -2.97 -8.79
C CYS A 83 2.24 -2.00 -8.92
N MET A 84 1.40 -1.90 -7.89
CA MET A 84 0.23 -1.03 -7.86
C MET A 84 0.57 0.42 -7.44
N LEU A 85 1.83 0.86 -7.52
CA LEU A 85 2.25 2.21 -7.11
C LEU A 85 1.43 3.32 -7.78
N LEU A 86 1.24 3.24 -9.10
CA LEU A 86 0.45 4.24 -9.84
C LEU A 86 -1.01 4.28 -9.36
N MET A 87 -1.57 3.11 -9.05
CA MET A 87 -2.92 3.02 -8.50
C MET A 87 -2.98 3.58 -7.08
N ALA A 88 -1.98 3.31 -6.24
CA ALA A 88 -1.88 3.90 -4.90
C ALA A 88 -1.87 5.44 -4.97
N ILE A 89 -1.05 6.01 -5.85
CA ILE A 89 -1.00 7.47 -6.07
C ILE A 89 -2.38 7.97 -6.49
N ALA A 90 -3.05 7.31 -7.44
CA ALA A 90 -4.39 7.71 -7.87
C ALA A 90 -5.43 7.66 -6.74
N VAL A 91 -5.43 6.59 -5.93
CA VAL A 91 -6.30 6.38 -4.77
C VAL A 91 -6.12 7.50 -3.74
N TYR A 92 -4.87 7.76 -3.32
CA TYR A 92 -4.57 8.80 -2.35
C TYR A 92 -4.84 10.20 -2.91
N THR A 93 -4.56 10.43 -4.19
CA THR A 93 -4.87 11.72 -4.84
C THR A 93 -6.36 11.98 -4.83
N MET A 94 -7.20 10.98 -5.16
CA MET A 94 -8.65 11.16 -5.19
C MET A 94 -9.21 11.51 -3.80
N ILE A 95 -8.75 10.81 -2.76
CA ILE A 95 -9.17 11.07 -1.37
C ILE A 95 -8.69 12.45 -0.90
N LEU A 96 -7.42 12.78 -1.13
CA LEU A 96 -6.85 14.06 -0.70
C LEU A 96 -7.40 15.23 -1.51
N GLN A 97 -7.72 15.04 -2.79
CA GLN A 97 -8.39 16.05 -3.60
C GLN A 97 -9.79 16.33 -3.07
N TRP A 98 -10.53 15.28 -2.66
CA TRP A 98 -11.82 15.44 -2.02
C TRP A 98 -11.72 16.19 -0.68
N LEU A 99 -10.66 15.94 0.11
CA LEU A 99 -10.45 16.57 1.42
C LEU A 99 -9.91 18.01 1.34
N LEU A 100 -8.84 18.24 0.58
CA LEU A 100 -8.08 19.49 0.53
C LEU A 100 -8.59 20.46 -0.54
N LYS A 101 -9.40 19.98 -1.50
CA LYS A 101 -9.89 20.72 -2.67
C LYS A 101 -8.79 21.41 -3.50
N ASN A 102 -7.55 20.98 -3.34
CA ASN A 102 -6.37 21.50 -4.03
C ASN A 102 -5.63 20.35 -4.72
N LEU A 103 -5.75 20.28 -6.05
CA LEU A 103 -5.20 19.19 -6.84
C LEU A 103 -3.67 19.07 -6.75
N PRO A 104 -2.87 20.16 -6.86
CA PRO A 104 -1.42 20.06 -6.77
C PRO A 104 -0.94 19.54 -5.40
N ALA A 105 -1.54 20.03 -4.33
CA ALA A 105 -1.20 19.61 -2.97
C ALA A 105 -1.59 18.15 -2.71
N ALA A 106 -2.74 17.71 -3.24
CA ALA A 106 -3.19 16.33 -3.15
C ALA A 106 -2.26 15.36 -3.89
N VAL A 107 -1.82 15.70 -5.10
CA VAL A 107 -0.87 14.90 -5.89
C VAL A 107 0.49 14.83 -5.22
N PHE A 108 1.02 15.96 -4.72
CA PHE A 108 2.32 15.96 -4.05
C PHE A 108 2.29 15.07 -2.79
N SER A 109 1.24 15.20 -1.99
CA SER A 109 1.05 14.43 -0.76
C SER A 109 0.84 12.94 -1.04
N SER A 110 0.06 12.59 -2.07
CA SER A 110 -0.18 11.19 -2.45
C SER A 110 1.08 10.49 -2.93
N VAL A 111 1.92 11.19 -3.70
CA VAL A 111 3.24 10.72 -4.12
C VAL A 111 4.11 10.47 -2.88
N ALA A 112 4.22 11.44 -1.98
CA ALA A 112 5.02 11.30 -0.75
C ALA A 112 4.60 10.07 0.08
N ILE A 113 3.30 9.90 0.32
CA ILE A 113 2.77 8.74 1.06
C ILE A 113 3.10 7.43 0.34
N SER A 114 2.90 7.38 -0.97
CA SER A 114 3.12 6.17 -1.78
C SER A 114 4.59 5.74 -1.77
N PHE A 115 5.52 6.69 -1.84
CA PHE A 115 6.96 6.41 -1.76
C PHE A 115 7.38 5.93 -0.37
N ILE A 116 6.83 6.49 0.71
CA ILE A 116 7.07 6.00 2.07
C ILE A 116 6.57 4.55 2.20
N PHE A 117 5.35 4.28 1.75
CA PHE A 117 4.76 2.94 1.85
C PHE A 117 5.52 1.92 1.00
N LEU A 118 5.96 2.30 -0.20
CA LEU A 118 6.82 1.46 -1.03
C LEU A 118 8.16 1.19 -0.35
N GLY A 119 8.81 2.22 0.20
CA GLY A 119 10.09 2.08 0.89
C GLY A 119 10.01 1.13 2.09
N VAL A 120 8.96 1.25 2.89
CA VAL A 120 8.70 0.34 4.03
C VAL A 120 8.45 -1.10 3.53
N THR A 121 7.67 -1.27 2.47
CA THR A 121 7.39 -2.60 1.88
C THR A 121 8.67 -3.24 1.33
N LEU A 122 9.50 -2.48 0.62
CA LEU A 122 10.78 -2.94 0.08
C LEU A 122 11.76 -3.34 1.19
N ASN A 123 11.86 -2.53 2.23
CA ASN A 123 12.69 -2.85 3.38
C ASN A 123 12.23 -4.16 4.04
N MET A 124 10.92 -4.34 4.21
CA MET A 124 10.36 -5.59 4.75
C MET A 124 10.68 -6.79 3.86
N THR A 125 10.54 -6.68 2.53
CA THR A 125 10.88 -7.79 1.63
C THR A 125 12.35 -8.18 1.70
N LYS A 126 13.27 -7.21 1.83
CA LYS A 126 14.69 -7.51 2.05
C LYS A 126 14.91 -8.23 3.38
N SER A 127 14.30 -7.77 4.47
CA SER A 127 14.38 -8.46 5.77
C SER A 127 13.78 -9.88 5.73
N LEU A 128 12.80 -10.14 4.86
CA LEU A 128 12.28 -11.50 4.63
C LEU A 128 13.26 -12.41 3.86
N ASP A 129 14.14 -11.86 3.00
CA ASP A 129 15.29 -12.58 2.41
C ASP A 129 16.26 -13.05 3.47
N ASP A 130 16.67 -12.15 4.37
CA ASP A 130 17.60 -12.47 5.44
C ASP A 130 17.04 -13.56 6.38
N LEU A 131 15.74 -13.49 6.73
CA LEU A 131 15.09 -14.47 7.60
C LEU A 131 14.90 -15.86 7.02
N ARG A 132 14.76 -15.97 5.69
CA ARG A 132 14.59 -17.28 5.04
C ARG A 132 15.94 -18.02 4.92
N ILE A 133 17.04 -17.27 4.95
CA ILE A 133 18.41 -17.77 4.81
C ILE A 133 19.03 -18.04 6.19
N ALA A 134 18.51 -17.45 7.26
CA ALA A 134 18.92 -17.76 8.64
C ALA A 134 18.49 -19.19 9.04
N PRO A 135 19.44 -20.06 9.46
CA PRO A 135 19.17 -21.44 9.86
C PRO A 135 18.35 -21.57 11.15
#